data_AF-A0A9E6TXB2-F1
#
_entry.id   AF-A0A9E6TXB2-F1
#
_cell.length_a   1.000
_cell.length_b   1.000
_cell.length_c   1.000
_cell.angle_alpha   90.00
_cell.angle_beta   90.00
_cell.angle_gamma   90.00
#
_symmetry.space_group_name_H-M   'P 1'
#
loop_
_entity.id
_entity.type
_entity.pdbx_description
1 polymer ?
#
loop_
_entity_poly.entity_id
_entity_poly.type
_entity_poly.pdbx_seq_one_letter_code
_entity_poly.pdbx_strand_id
1 'polypeptide(L)'
;MHVDKTYQVITSHGVVFDVNEFVIAPEQCCHLRTLSLPFVRTGHYQVVEKVAELYDRMLPGKLPCHMRVAVSRPLSRLQGDRLNEQRHDISDLFSTAIGQAVSTLVGGPMGLTAGLIAGGVTKTATNQLARSRLPTFHASDVLVFLFARVNGGIGPQTSSVLLIL
;
A
#
# COMPACT_ATOMS: atom_id res chain seq x y z
N MET A 1 8.33 7.36 -16.41
CA MET A 1 8.24 7.58 -14.94
C MET A 1 9.35 6.79 -14.27
N HIS A 2 9.94 7.34 -13.21
CA HIS A 2 11.04 6.72 -12.50
C HIS A 2 10.75 6.67 -11.00
N VAL A 3 11.38 5.74 -10.30
CA VAL A 3 11.31 5.64 -8.85
C VAL A 3 12.24 6.68 -8.24
N ASP A 4 11.73 7.50 -7.32
CA ASP A 4 12.49 8.58 -6.68
C ASP A 4 13.35 8.05 -5.54
N LYS A 5 12.83 7.09 -4.76
CA LYS A 5 13.53 6.47 -3.64
C LYS A 5 13.22 4.99 -3.51
N THR A 6 14.23 4.24 -3.11
CA THR A 6 14.13 2.82 -2.78
C THR A 6 14.77 2.54 -1.42
N TYR A 7 14.06 1.82 -0.55
CA TYR A 7 14.56 1.49 0.79
C TYR A 7 13.88 0.24 1.35
N GLN A 8 14.46 -0.32 2.42
CA GLN A 8 13.92 -1.50 3.09
C GLN A 8 13.31 -1.12 4.45
N VAL A 9 12.21 -1.79 4.80
CA VAL A 9 11.57 -1.67 6.11
C VAL A 9 11.33 -3.06 6.68
N ILE A 10 11.64 -3.24 7.96
CA ILE A 10 11.32 -4.46 8.69
C ILE A 10 10.14 -4.14 9.61
N THR A 11 9.05 -4.89 9.50
CA THR A 11 7.90 -4.73 10.38
C THR A 11 8.17 -5.31 11.76
N SER A 12 7.34 -4.96 12.74
CA SER A 12 7.36 -5.57 14.09
C SER A 12 7.25 -7.09 14.08
N HIS A 13 6.67 -7.67 13.02
CA HIS A 13 6.50 -9.12 12.83
C HIS A 13 7.67 -9.75 12.06
N GLY A 14 8.74 -8.99 11.83
CA GLY A 14 9.94 -9.43 11.13
C GLY A 14 9.75 -9.59 9.63
N VAL A 15 8.64 -9.11 9.06
CA VAL A 15 8.42 -9.13 7.60
C VAL A 15 9.24 -8.01 6.98
N VAL A 16 10.06 -8.35 5.99
CA VAL A 16 10.91 -7.38 5.29
C VAL A 16 10.19 -6.91 4.03
N PHE A 17 10.05 -5.60 3.87
CA PHE A 17 9.49 -4.94 2.70
C PHE A 17 10.56 -4.15 1.96
N ASP A 18 10.62 -4.33 0.65
CA ASP A 18 11.32 -3.46 -0.29
C ASP A 18 10.34 -2.39 -0.79
N VAL A 19 10.62 -1.12 -0.51
CA VAL A 19 9.73 0.02 -0.77
C VAL A 19 10.26 0.84 -1.94
N ASN A 20 9.37 1.17 -2.87
CA ASN A 20 9.58 2.14 -3.94
C ASN A 20 8.68 3.34 -3.68
N GLU A 21 9.23 4.54 -3.63
CA GLU A 21 8.50 5.80 -3.52
C GLU A 21 8.69 6.63 -4.79
N PHE A 22 7.60 7.18 -5.30
CA PHE A 22 7.61 8.01 -6.51
C PHE A 22 6.43 8.98 -6.55
N VAL A 23 6.57 10.07 -7.29
CA VAL A 23 5.49 11.02 -7.53
C VAL A 23 4.95 10.90 -8.94
N ILE A 24 3.63 10.81 -9.05
CA ILE A 24 2.92 10.87 -10.33
C ILE A 24 2.52 12.31 -10.59
N ALA A 25 3.19 12.95 -11.55
CA ALA A 25 2.77 14.25 -12.06
C ALA A 25 1.53 14.11 -12.98
N PRO A 26 0.66 15.12 -13.06
CA PRO A 26 -0.54 15.10 -13.90
C PRO A 26 -0.25 14.79 -15.38
N GLU A 27 0.89 15.25 -15.93
CA GLU A 27 1.24 15.01 -17.33
C GLU A 27 1.71 13.57 -17.59
N GLN A 28 2.05 12.84 -16.54
CA GLN A 28 2.62 11.50 -16.61
C GLN A 28 1.60 10.39 -16.39
N CYS A 29 0.35 10.73 -16.06
CA CYS A 29 -0.70 9.76 -15.75
C CYS A 29 -0.95 8.75 -16.89
N CYS A 30 -0.85 9.19 -18.14
CA CYS A 30 -1.03 8.34 -19.32
C CYS A 30 0.05 7.26 -19.48
N HIS A 31 1.18 7.38 -18.76
CA HIS A 31 2.31 6.46 -18.82
C HIS A 31 2.43 5.55 -17.59
N LEU A 32 1.41 5.49 -16.71
CA LEU A 32 1.46 4.67 -15.51
C LEU A 32 1.69 3.18 -15.80
N ARG A 33 1.15 2.67 -16.91
CA ARG A 33 1.30 1.27 -17.31
C ARG A 33 2.71 0.89 -17.76
N THR A 34 3.59 1.88 -18.00
CA THR A 34 5.00 1.66 -18.34
C THR A 34 5.93 1.85 -17.14
N LEU A 35 5.36 1.98 -15.92
CA LEU A 35 6.12 2.14 -14.70
C LEU A 35 7.00 0.89 -14.42
N SER A 36 8.31 1.12 -14.33
CA SER A 36 9.25 0.08 -13.90
C SER A 36 9.38 0.11 -12.38
N LEU A 37 9.15 -1.04 -11.74
CA LEU A 37 9.22 -1.22 -10.30
C LEU A 37 10.29 -2.28 -9.99
N PRO A 38 11.53 -1.87 -9.67
CA PRO A 38 12.69 -2.77 -9.63
C PRO A 38 12.57 -3.93 -8.63
N PHE A 39 11.77 -3.76 -7.56
CA PHE A 39 11.55 -4.80 -6.55
C PHE A 39 10.32 -5.67 -6.79
N VAL A 40 9.45 -5.32 -7.73
CA VAL A 40 8.29 -6.13 -8.08
C VAL A 40 8.68 -7.06 -9.23
N ARG A 41 9.14 -8.27 -8.90
CA ARG A 41 9.54 -9.28 -9.91
C ARG A 41 8.35 -10.14 -10.36
N THR A 42 7.60 -10.66 -9.40
CA THR A 42 6.39 -11.45 -9.64
C THR A 42 5.18 -10.52 -9.65
N GLY A 43 4.21 -10.78 -10.52
CA GLY A 43 2.96 -10.00 -10.57
C GLY A 43 3.14 -8.53 -10.97
N HIS A 44 4.24 -8.16 -11.63
CA HIS A 44 4.55 -6.76 -12.00
C HIS A 44 3.38 -6.08 -12.72
N TYR A 45 2.79 -6.74 -13.73
CA TYR A 45 1.62 -6.23 -14.44
C TYR A 45 0.42 -5.98 -13.50
N GLN A 46 0.11 -6.94 -12.62
CA GLN A 46 -0.99 -6.83 -11.66
C GLN A 46 -0.77 -5.68 -10.67
N VAL A 47 0.46 -5.51 -10.19
CA VAL A 47 0.81 -4.41 -9.28
C VAL A 47 0.70 -3.06 -10.00
N VAL A 48 1.21 -2.94 -11.23
CA VAL A 48 1.12 -1.71 -12.02
C VAL A 48 -0.33 -1.37 -12.38
N GLU A 49 -1.15 -2.37 -12.70
CA GLU A 49 -2.59 -2.17 -12.91
C GLU A 49 -3.27 -1.64 -11.65
N LYS A 50 -2.94 -2.20 -10.49
CA LYS A 50 -3.46 -1.72 -9.20
C LYS A 50 -2.94 -0.35 -8.79
N VAL A 51 -1.71 0.02 -9.17
CA VAL A 51 -1.20 1.41 -9.07
C VAL A 51 -2.08 2.35 -9.89
N ALA A 52 -2.41 2.00 -11.13
CA ALA A 52 -3.25 2.82 -12.00
C ALA A 52 -4.69 2.95 -11.45
N GLU A 53 -5.31 1.84 -11.03
CA GLU A 53 -6.63 1.88 -10.38
C GLU A 53 -6.64 2.75 -9.12
N LEU A 54 -5.57 2.66 -8.32
CA LEU A 54 -5.42 3.49 -7.12
C LEU A 54 -5.28 4.97 -7.49
N TYR A 55 -4.51 5.30 -8.52
CA TYR A 55 -4.36 6.67 -9.01
C TYR A 55 -5.70 7.25 -9.48
N ASP A 56 -6.45 6.49 -10.28
CA ASP A 56 -7.75 6.90 -10.80
C ASP A 56 -8.75 7.16 -9.67
N ARG A 57 -8.73 6.33 -8.62
CA ARG A 57 -9.57 6.52 -7.42
C ARG A 57 -9.25 7.82 -6.68
N MET A 58 -7.99 8.24 -6.66
CA MET A 58 -7.57 9.44 -5.92
C MET A 58 -8.06 10.74 -6.59
N LEU A 59 -8.46 10.70 -7.87
CA LEU A 59 -8.92 11.85 -8.65
C LEU A 59 -8.06 13.12 -8.41
N PRO A 60 -6.74 13.06 -8.63
CA PRO A 60 -5.82 14.14 -8.26
C PRO A 60 -5.98 15.41 -9.13
N GLY A 61 -6.62 15.30 -10.30
CA GLY A 61 -6.79 16.41 -11.23
C GLY A 61 -5.44 16.95 -11.71
N LYS A 62 -5.09 18.18 -11.29
CA LYS A 62 -3.82 18.85 -11.60
C LYS A 62 -2.78 18.76 -10.48
N LEU A 63 -3.07 17.99 -9.43
CA LEU A 63 -2.17 17.86 -8.28
C LEU A 63 -1.26 16.65 -8.43
N PRO A 64 -0.02 16.71 -7.92
CA PRO A 64 0.84 15.54 -7.87
C PRO A 64 0.28 14.49 -6.89
N CYS A 65 0.37 13.21 -7.28
CA CYS A 65 -0.01 12.08 -6.44
C CYS A 65 1.25 11.36 -5.95
N HIS A 66 1.49 11.39 -4.65
CA HIS A 66 2.61 10.69 -4.03
C HIS A 66 2.24 9.23 -3.84
N MET A 67 3.05 8.33 -4.38
CA MET A 67 2.80 6.90 -4.33
C MET A 67 3.96 6.13 -3.71
N ARG A 68 3.59 5.04 -3.04
CA ARG A 68 4.53 4.06 -2.50
C ARG A 68 4.06 2.66 -2.82
N VAL A 69 4.99 1.82 -3.25
CA VAL A 69 4.79 0.39 -3.50
C VAL A 69 5.78 -0.36 -2.64
N ALA A 70 5.29 -1.06 -1.62
CA ALA A 70 6.07 -1.91 -0.75
C ALA A 70 5.81 -3.38 -1.11
N VAL A 71 6.87 -4.15 -1.35
CA VAL A 71 6.79 -5.58 -1.68
C VAL A 71 7.50 -6.36 -0.59
N SER A 72 6.83 -7.33 0.02
CA SER A 72 7.47 -8.17 1.02
C SER A 72 8.37 -9.21 0.34
N ARG A 73 9.36 -9.69 1.08
CA ARG A 73 9.93 -11.00 0.80
C ARG A 73 8.85 -12.08 1.02
N PRO A 74 8.98 -13.27 0.39
CA PRO A 74 8.06 -14.38 0.62
C PRO A 74 7.95 -14.68 2.12
N LEU A 75 6.72 -14.78 2.62
CA LEU A 75 6.48 -15.01 4.03
C LEU A 75 7.02 -16.38 4.47
N SER A 76 7.64 -16.44 5.63
CA SER A 76 7.85 -17.71 6.32
C SER A 76 6.52 -18.20 6.91
N ARG A 77 6.42 -19.51 7.18
CA ARG A 77 5.24 -20.10 7.83
C ARG A 77 4.89 -19.41 9.16
N LEU A 78 5.90 -19.15 9.99
CA LEU A 78 5.73 -18.43 11.26
C LEU A 78 5.21 -16.99 11.07
N GLN A 79 5.64 -16.30 10.00
CA GLN A 79 5.13 -14.96 9.70
C GLN A 79 3.68 -15.02 9.23
N GLY A 80 3.32 -15.97 8.35
CA GLY A 80 1.94 -16.18 7.90
C GLY A 80 1.00 -16.52 9.07
N ASP A 81 1.41 -17.44 9.94
CA ASP A 81 0.63 -17.83 11.12
C ASP A 81 0.39 -16.65 12.06
N ARG A 82 1.43 -15.85 12.37
CA ARG A 82 1.30 -14.63 13.19
C ARG A 82 0.37 -13.59 12.56
N LEU A 83 0.47 -13.38 11.25
CA LEU A 83 -0.41 -12.45 10.53
C LEU A 83 -1.86 -12.94 10.52
N ASN A 84 -2.09 -14.26 10.51
CA ASN A 84 -3.41 -14.86 10.62
C ASN A 84 -3.99 -14.79 12.04
N GLU A 85 -3.17 -14.95 13.07
CA GLU A 85 -3.57 -14.81 14.48
C GLU A 85 -4.01 -13.37 14.79
N GLN A 86 -3.33 -12.39 14.21
CA GLN A 86 -3.64 -10.97 14.35
C GLN A 86 -4.51 -10.41 13.22
N ARG A 87 -5.26 -11.27 12.52
CA ARG A 87 -6.05 -10.87 11.35
C ARG A 87 -7.09 -9.79 11.67
N HIS A 88 -7.46 -9.63 12.94
CA HIS A 88 -8.34 -8.56 13.40
C HIS A 88 -7.68 -7.17 13.48
N ASP A 89 -6.35 -7.09 13.54
CA ASP A 89 -5.55 -5.87 13.78
C ASP A 89 -4.56 -5.56 12.64
N ILE A 90 -4.78 -6.10 11.43
CA ILE A 90 -3.89 -5.89 10.27
C ILE A 90 -3.80 -4.40 9.90
N SER A 91 -4.81 -3.59 10.25
CA SER A 91 -4.75 -2.14 10.08
C SER A 91 -3.56 -1.51 10.81
N ASP A 92 -3.18 -1.99 11.99
CA ASP A 92 -2.06 -1.44 12.78
C ASP A 92 -0.70 -1.87 12.22
N LEU A 93 -0.66 -3.04 11.59
CA LEU A 93 0.54 -3.71 11.09
C LEU A 93 1.21 -2.95 9.94
N PHE A 94 0.39 -2.46 9.00
CA PHE A 94 0.85 -1.64 7.88
C PHE A 94 0.92 -0.15 8.24
N SER A 95 0.09 0.26 9.19
CA SER A 95 0.04 1.64 9.64
C SER A 95 1.28 2.07 10.41
N THR A 96 1.87 1.16 11.18
CA THR A 96 3.10 1.42 11.93
C THR A 96 4.33 1.27 11.03
N ALA A 97 4.48 0.19 10.27
CA ALA A 97 5.69 -0.02 9.47
C ALA A 97 5.86 1.01 8.34
N ILE A 98 4.78 1.34 7.62
CA ILE A 98 4.84 2.31 6.51
C ILE A 98 4.65 3.73 7.04
N GLY A 99 3.92 3.91 8.16
CA GLY A 99 3.75 5.18 8.86
C GLY A 99 5.00 5.69 9.54
N GLN A 100 5.81 4.79 10.11
CA GLN A 100 7.11 5.14 10.69
C GLN A 100 8.14 5.53 9.62
N ALA A 101 8.02 5.00 8.40
CA ALA A 101 8.79 5.52 7.26
C ALA A 101 8.30 6.90 6.79
N VAL A 102 7.13 7.37 7.24
CA VAL A 102 6.60 8.73 6.97
C VAL A 102 7.03 9.74 8.03
N SER A 103 7.24 9.32 9.29
CA SER A 103 7.54 10.26 10.38
C SER A 103 8.91 10.96 10.24
N THR A 104 9.79 10.46 9.38
CA THR A 104 11.15 11.01 9.20
C THR A 104 11.31 11.94 7.99
N LEU A 105 10.31 12.06 7.10
CA LEU A 105 10.44 12.89 5.88
C LEU A 105 9.50 14.09 5.79
N VAL A 106 8.44 14.17 6.58
CA VAL A 106 7.66 15.42 6.75
C VAL A 106 7.14 15.44 8.18
N GLY A 107 7.64 16.36 9.00
CA GLY A 107 7.29 16.49 10.41
C GLY A 107 5.78 16.51 10.64
N GLY A 108 5.27 15.52 11.37
CA GLY A 108 3.89 15.44 11.80
C GLY A 108 3.51 14.08 12.38
N PRO A 109 3.00 14.01 13.63
CA PRO A 109 2.60 12.77 14.27
C PRO A 109 1.15 12.46 13.88
N MET A 110 0.94 11.92 12.68
CA MET A 110 -0.37 11.36 12.34
C MET A 110 -0.17 9.94 11.86
N GLY A 111 -0.31 9.03 12.82
CA GLY A 111 -0.37 7.60 12.61
C GLY A 111 -1.34 7.28 11.48
N LEU A 112 -0.88 6.43 10.58
CA LEU A 112 -1.72 5.88 9.55
C LEU A 112 -2.89 5.19 10.27
N THR A 113 -4.09 5.69 10.05
CA THR A 113 -5.33 5.01 10.40
C THR A 113 -6.18 5.11 9.15
N ALA A 114 -5.72 4.48 8.08
CA ALA A 114 -6.38 4.49 6.78
C ALA A 114 -6.61 3.04 6.36
N GLY A 115 -7.89 2.68 6.31
CA GLY A 115 -8.37 1.32 6.27
C GLY A 115 -7.87 0.52 5.07
N LEU A 116 -7.72 -0.77 5.32
CA LEU A 116 -7.67 -1.80 4.31
C LEU A 116 -9.06 -1.86 3.64
N ILE A 117 -9.30 -0.98 2.67
CA ILE A 117 -10.50 -1.02 1.82
C ILE A 117 -10.17 -1.73 0.52
N ALA A 118 -10.26 -3.05 0.57
CA ALA A 118 -10.62 -3.86 -0.59
C ALA A 118 -12.06 -3.48 -1.00
N GLY A 119 -12.16 -2.53 -1.94
CA GLY A 119 -13.37 -2.22 -2.69
C GLY A 119 -14.49 -1.51 -1.92
N GLY A 120 -14.63 -0.20 -2.17
CA GLY A 120 -15.91 0.52 -2.10
C GLY A 120 -16.59 0.70 -0.73
N VAL A 121 -17.27 1.83 -0.60
CA VAL A 121 -18.28 2.19 0.41
C VAL A 121 -17.74 2.76 1.73
N THR A 122 -18.38 3.87 2.08
CA THR A 122 -18.10 4.88 3.09
C THR A 122 -18.09 4.35 4.53
N LYS A 123 -17.18 4.95 5.31
CA LYS A 123 -17.06 4.87 6.77
C LYS A 123 -18.42 5.14 7.43
N THR A 124 -19.11 4.11 7.92
CA THR A 124 -19.97 4.14 9.14
C THR A 124 -20.75 2.85 9.44
N ALA A 125 -20.76 1.80 8.59
CA ALA A 125 -21.61 0.62 8.85
C ALA A 125 -21.02 -0.79 8.61
N THR A 126 -19.71 -0.96 8.34
CA THR A 126 -19.18 -2.24 7.80
C THR A 126 -18.17 -2.97 8.68
N ASN A 127 -17.95 -2.55 9.94
CA ASN A 127 -16.91 -3.16 10.75
C ASN A 127 -17.16 -4.66 11.02
N GLN A 128 -18.39 -5.18 11.01
CA GLN A 128 -18.64 -6.62 11.22
C GLN A 128 -18.51 -7.46 9.93
N LEU A 129 -18.83 -6.88 8.76
CA LEU A 129 -18.94 -7.60 7.47
C LEU A 129 -17.67 -7.53 6.61
N ALA A 130 -16.80 -6.55 6.84
CA ALA A 130 -15.45 -6.54 6.25
C ALA A 130 -14.50 -7.55 6.94
N ARG A 131 -14.84 -7.98 8.17
CA ARG A 131 -14.03 -8.90 9.00
C ARG A 131 -13.91 -10.32 8.45
N SER A 132 -14.85 -10.77 7.62
CA SER A 132 -14.89 -12.14 7.08
C SER A 132 -14.21 -12.30 5.70
N ARG A 133 -13.63 -11.24 5.15
CA ARG A 133 -12.98 -11.25 3.82
C ARG A 133 -11.51 -10.84 3.81
N LEU A 134 -10.89 -10.70 4.97
CA LEU A 134 -9.44 -10.57 5.01
C LEU A 134 -8.85 -11.88 4.47
N PRO A 135 -7.84 -11.90 3.59
CA PRO A 135 -7.26 -13.15 3.09
C PRO A 135 -6.54 -13.92 4.21
N THR A 136 -6.39 -15.24 4.06
CA THR A 136 -5.46 -16.01 4.90
C THR A 136 -4.07 -15.88 4.30
N PHE A 137 -3.07 -15.63 5.14
CA PHE A 137 -1.68 -15.59 4.72
C PHE A 137 -1.08 -16.98 4.80
N HIS A 138 -0.38 -17.40 3.76
CA HIS A 138 0.33 -18.67 3.70
C HIS A 138 1.83 -18.45 3.63
N ALA A 139 2.57 -19.53 3.88
CA ALA A 139 4.00 -19.53 3.64
C ALA A 139 4.27 -19.33 2.15
N SER A 140 5.26 -18.51 1.83
CA SER A 140 5.68 -18.10 0.49
C SER A 140 4.80 -17.05 -0.18
N ASP A 141 3.71 -16.62 0.45
CA ASP A 141 2.92 -15.48 -0.03
C ASP A 141 3.80 -14.23 -0.12
N VAL A 142 3.63 -13.44 -1.18
CA VAL A 142 4.28 -12.13 -1.32
C VAL A 142 3.25 -11.04 -1.15
N LEU A 143 3.45 -10.19 -0.14
CA LEU A 143 2.56 -9.09 0.16
C LEU A 143 2.98 -7.85 -0.62
N VAL A 144 2.05 -7.26 -1.37
CA VAL A 144 2.27 -5.97 -2.04
C VAL A 144 1.33 -4.94 -1.46
N PHE A 145 1.90 -3.92 -0.84
CA PHE A 145 1.16 -2.79 -0.29
C PHE A 145 1.36 -1.55 -1.15
N LEU A 146 0.25 -0.97 -1.56
CA LEU A 146 0.16 0.24 -2.36
C LEU A 146 -0.40 1.35 -1.47
N PHE A 147 0.26 2.50 -1.47
CA PHE A 147 -0.19 3.68 -0.77
C PHE A 147 -0.14 4.89 -1.69
N ALA A 148 -1.20 5.69 -1.66
CA ALA A 148 -1.29 6.92 -2.40
C ALA A 148 -1.73 8.06 -1.48
N ARG A 149 -1.13 9.24 -1.69
CA ARG A 149 -1.49 10.48 -1.01
C ARG A 149 -1.53 11.63 -2.00
N VAL A 150 -2.60 12.41 -1.92
CA VAL A 150 -2.77 13.67 -2.64
C VAL A 150 -3.11 14.74 -1.61
N ASN A 151 -2.36 15.85 -1.63
CA ASN A 151 -2.65 16.97 -0.74
C ASN A 151 -3.66 17.90 -1.45
N GLY A 152 -4.95 17.69 -1.16
CA GLY A 152 -6.06 18.36 -1.84
C GLY A 152 -6.79 17.42 -2.81
N GLY A 153 -7.44 17.98 -3.83
CA GLY A 153 -8.16 17.21 -4.87
C GLY A 153 -9.62 16.93 -4.52
N ILE A 154 -10.30 16.24 -5.43
CA ILE A 154 -11.74 15.90 -5.30
C ILE A 154 -11.91 14.52 -4.64
N GLY A 155 -11.00 13.59 -4.94
CA GLY A 155 -11.02 12.25 -4.39
C GLY A 155 -10.49 12.17 -2.94
N PRO A 156 -10.34 10.94 -2.41
CA PRO A 156 -9.76 10.74 -1.09
C PRO A 156 -8.32 11.27 -1.03
N GLN A 157 -7.95 11.92 0.07
CA GLN A 157 -6.60 12.45 0.27
C GLN A 157 -5.55 11.34 0.52
N THR A 158 -5.99 10.20 1.02
CA THR A 158 -5.14 9.01 1.23
C THR A 158 -5.92 7.76 0.85
N SER A 159 -5.25 6.81 0.20
CA SER A 159 -5.83 5.51 -0.10
C SER A 159 -4.74 4.44 -0.13
N SER A 160 -5.10 3.22 0.27
CA SER A 160 -4.18 2.09 0.33
C SER A 160 -4.84 0.81 -0.14
N VAL A 161 -4.05 -0.07 -0.74
CA VAL A 161 -4.47 -1.39 -1.23
C VAL A 161 -3.42 -2.42 -0.83
N LEU A 162 -3.86 -3.56 -0.32
CA LEU A 162 -3.02 -4.73 -0.07
C LEU A 162 -3.37 -5.81 -1.11
N LEU A 163 -2.34 -6.37 -1.72
CA LEU A 163 -2.41 -7.52 -2.63
C LEU A 163 -1.57 -8.64 -2.05
N ILE A 164 -1.98 -9.87 -2.34
CA ILE A 164 -1.20 -11.07 -2.08
C ILE A 164 -0.95 -11.72 -3.44
N LEU A 165 0.31 -12.01 -3.73
CA LEU A 165 0.79 -12.67 -4.95
C LEU A 165 1.24 -14.09 -4.63
#